data_AF-A0A2K3JPJ3-F1
#
_entry.id   AF-A0A2K3JPJ3-F1
#
_cell.length_a   1.000
_cell.length_b   1.000
_cell.length_c   1.000
_cell.angle_alpha   90.00
_cell.angle_beta   90.00
_cell.angle_gamma   90.00
#
_symmetry.space_group_name_H-M   'P 1'
#
loop_
_entity.id
_entity.type
_entity.pdbx_description
1 polymer ?
#
loop_
_entity_poly.entity_id
_entity_poly.type
_entity_poly.pdbx_seq_one_letter_code
_entity_poly.pdbx_strand_id
1 'polypeptide(L)' 'GKKGQEVLVQGGVIDDLGRHLVEQYGVPKRFIEVLDKTKR' A
#
# COMPACT_ATOMS: atom_id res chain seq x y z
N GLY A 1 -3.81 -11.83 18.05
CA GLY A 1 -4.79 -12.16 16.99
C GLY A 1 -4.68 -11.13 15.89
N LYS A 2 -4.26 -11.51 14.68
CA LYS A 2 -4.18 -10.58 13.55
C LYS A 2 -4.92 -11.23 12.37
N LYS A 3 -6.12 -10.73 12.09
CA LYS A 3 -6.93 -11.13 10.92
C LYS A 3 -6.58 -10.24 9.72
N GLY A 4 -5.31 -10.27 9.30
CA GLY A 4 -4.82 -9.54 8.14
C GLY A 4 -3.45 -10.05 7.70
N GLN A 5 -3.20 -10.08 6.39
CA GLN A 5 -1.85 -10.31 5.86
C GLN A 5 -1.08 -8.99 5.95
N GLU A 6 0.05 -9.02 6.65
CA GLU A 6 0.99 -7.90 6.73
C GLU A 6 2.22 -8.23 5.87
N VAL A 7 2.57 -7.34 4.95
CA VAL A 7 3.74 -7.48 4.08
C VAL A 7 4.68 -6.30 4.37
N LEU A 8 5.93 -6.61 4.67
CA LEU A 8 6.97 -5.59 4.81
C LEU A 8 7.52 -5.25 3.42
N VAL A 9 7.59 -3.96 3.13
CA VAL A 9 8.17 -3.43 1.90
C VAL A 9 9.28 -2.46 2.24
N GLN A 10 10.22 -2.30 1.31
CA GLN A 10 11.36 -1.41 1.47
C GLN A 10 10.89 0.06 1.53
N GLY A 11 11.62 0.92 2.26
CA GLY A 11 11.28 2.34 2.37
C GLY A 11 11.31 3.04 1.00
N GLY A 12 10.35 3.96 0.79
CA GLY A 12 10.27 4.79 -0.42
C GLY A 12 9.41 4.22 -1.57
N VAL A 13 8.99 2.95 -1.51
CA VAL A 13 8.21 2.32 -2.60
C VAL A 13 6.70 2.33 -2.36
N ILE A 14 6.21 2.97 -1.28
CA ILE A 14 4.80 2.87 -0.86
C ILE A 14 3.84 3.51 -1.87
N ASP A 15 4.24 4.65 -2.44
CA ASP A 15 3.47 5.35 -3.46
C ASP A 15 3.44 4.55 -4.78
N ASP A 16 4.56 3.91 -5.14
CA ASP A 16 4.68 3.04 -6.31
C ASP A 16 3.83 1.78 -6.17
N LEU A 17 3.82 1.16 -4.98
CA LEU A 17 3.00 0.00 -4.69
C LEU A 17 1.50 0.33 -4.81
N GLY A 18 1.07 1.46 -4.24
CA GLY A 18 -0.32 1.92 -4.36
C GLY A 18 -0.74 2.10 -5.82
N ARG A 19 0.11 2.72 -6.65
CA ARG A 19 -0.11 2.87 -8.09
C ARG A 19 -0.15 1.52 -8.81
N HIS A 20 0.78 0.63 -8.52
CA HIS A 20 0.86 -0.69 -9.15
C HIS A 20 -0.38 -1.55 -8.87
N LEU A 21 -0.92 -1.49 -7.64
CA LEU A 21 -2.17 -2.18 -7.28
C LEU A 21 -3.36 -1.68 -8.10
N VAL A 22 -3.42 -0.39 -8.40
CA VAL A 22 -4.49 0.19 -9.24
C VAL A 22 -4.29 -0.19 -10.70
N GLU A 23 -3.10 0.06 -11.25
CA GLU A 23 -2.84 -0.03 -12.69
C GLU A 23 -2.71 -1.48 -13.18
N GLN A 24 -2.03 -2.34 -12.43
CA GLN A 24 -1.73 -3.72 -12.85
C GLN A 24 -2.74 -4.72 -12.33
N TYR A 25 -3.24 -4.51 -11.11
CA TYR A 25 -4.19 -5.42 -10.46
C TYR A 25 -5.65 -4.90 -10.47
N GLY A 26 -5.90 -3.70 -10.98
CA GLY A 26 -7.24 -3.13 -11.07
C GLY A 26 -7.89 -2.86 -9.71
N VAL A 27 -7.12 -2.82 -8.61
CA VAL A 27 -7.65 -2.63 -7.26
C VAL A 27 -8.20 -1.21 -7.16
N PRO A 28 -9.49 -1.03 -6.88
CA PRO A 28 -10.07 0.30 -6.74
C PRO A 28 -9.40 1.10 -5.62
N LYS A 29 -9.01 2.36 -5.90
CA LYS A 29 -8.34 3.25 -4.93
C LYS A 29 -9.03 3.35 -3.57
N ARG A 30 -10.36 3.24 -3.52
CA ARG A 30 -11.14 3.26 -2.26
C ARG A 30 -10.81 2.13 -1.29
N PHE A 31 -10.15 1.07 -1.75
CA PHE A 31 -9.71 -0.06 -0.94
C PHE A 31 -8.22 0.00 -0.60
N ILE A 32 -7.51 1.07 -0.99
CA ILE A 32 -6.08 1.23 -0.76
C ILE A 32 -5.89 2.45 0.15
N GLU A 33 -5.33 2.21 1.33
CA GLU A 33 -4.91 3.26 2.25
C GLU A 33 -3.37 3.29 2.27
N VAL A 34 -2.78 4.42 1.88
CA VAL A 34 -1.33 4.65 1.90
C VAL A 34 -1.01 5.49 3.14
N LEU A 35 -0.32 4.90 4.11
CA LEU A 35 0.09 5.57 5.34
C LEU A 35 1.62 5.67 5.41
N ASP A 36 2.15 6.85 5.16
CA ASP A 36 3.56 7.16 5.36
C ASP A 36 3.81 7.61 6.80
N LYS A 37 4.36 6.72 7.63
CA LYS A 37 4.67 6.99 9.04
C LYS A 37 5.88 7.90 9.24
N THR A 38 6.57 8.29 8.17
CA THR A 38 7.76 9.15 8.23
C THR A 38 7.45 10.61 7.94
N LYS A 39 6.27 10.92 7.37
CA LYS A 39 5.76 12.28 7.23
C LYS A 39 5.20 12.76 8.57
N ARG A 40 5.72 13.90 9.05
CA ARG A 40 5.28 14.60 10.26
C ARG A 40 3.93 15.28 10.09
#